data_AF-A0AA96NPS1-F1
#
_entry.id   AF-A0AA96NPS1-F1
#
_cell.length_a   1.000
_cell.length_b   1.000
_cell.length_c   1.000
_cell.angle_alpha   90.00
_cell.angle_beta   90.00
_cell.angle_gamma   90.00
#
_symmetry.space_group_name_H-M   'P 1'
#
loop_
_entity.id
_entity.type
_entity.pdbx_description
1 polymer ?
#
loop_
_entity_poly.entity_id
_entity_poly.type
_entity_poly.pdbx_seq_one_letter_code
_entity_poly.pdbx_strand_id
1 'polypeptide(L)'
;TTHPCNVDGYYPCEGTDCGDNGDDRYNGVCDKDGCDYAIYRNGVQDFYGPGMTVNSNSVITIITQFITSDGSDSGSLSEVRRIYVQGGQTIQNAAVNFAGVTAHDSITSAYCSEIKTFFGDYDGHAAKGGLSS
;
A
#
# COMPACT_ATOMS: atom_id res chain seq x y z
N THR A 1 -2.55 -1.86 -1.50
CA THR A 1 -2.39 -2.00 -0.05
C THR A 1 -1.73 -3.33 0.22
N THR A 2 -0.70 -3.35 1.06
CA THR A 2 -0.04 -4.57 1.54
C THR A 2 -0.47 -4.85 2.98
N HIS A 3 -0.74 -6.11 3.30
CA HIS A 3 -1.25 -6.57 4.61
C HIS A 3 -0.46 -7.78 5.08
N PRO A 4 0.65 -7.58 5.81
CA PRO A 4 1.43 -8.67 6.36
C PRO A 4 0.79 -9.27 7.61
N CYS A 5 1.17 -10.50 7.94
CA CYS A 5 0.75 -11.24 9.13
C CYS A 5 1.95 -11.94 9.76
N ASN A 6 1.97 -12.12 11.08
CA ASN A 6 3.05 -12.85 11.78
C ASN A 6 2.84 -14.39 11.75
N VAL A 7 2.08 -14.89 10.77
CA VAL A 7 1.77 -16.31 10.59
C VAL A 7 1.88 -16.64 9.11
N ASP A 8 2.41 -17.82 8.79
CA ASP A 8 2.59 -18.27 7.42
C ASP A 8 1.35 -19.01 6.90
N GLY A 9 0.94 -18.68 5.68
CA GLY A 9 -0.15 -19.37 4.99
C GLY A 9 -1.51 -19.19 5.68
N TYR A 10 -2.38 -20.20 5.52
CA TYR A 10 -3.72 -20.17 6.10
C TYR A 10 -3.67 -20.46 7.61
N TYR A 11 -4.24 -19.56 8.41
CA TYR A 11 -4.28 -19.66 9.87
C TYR A 11 -5.70 -19.45 10.41
N PRO A 12 -6.36 -20.48 10.98
CA PRO A 12 -7.62 -20.30 11.70
C PRO A 12 -7.35 -19.65 13.06
N CYS A 13 -7.93 -18.47 13.29
CA CYS A 13 -7.76 -17.71 14.52
C CYS A 13 -8.93 -17.94 15.49
N GLU A 14 -8.69 -17.69 16.79
CA GLU A 14 -9.73 -17.54 17.80
C GLU A 14 -9.37 -16.36 18.73
N GLY A 15 -10.38 -15.71 19.33
CA GLY A 15 -10.15 -14.62 20.28
C GLY A 15 -9.32 -13.46 19.70
N THR A 16 -8.37 -12.95 20.48
CA THR A 16 -7.52 -11.80 20.13
C THR A 16 -6.72 -12.04 18.85
N ASP A 17 -6.35 -13.28 18.51
CA ASP A 17 -5.60 -13.59 17.29
C ASP A 17 -6.35 -13.17 16.02
N CYS A 18 -7.69 -13.15 16.05
CA CYS A 18 -8.52 -12.66 14.94
C CYS A 18 -8.49 -11.14 14.78
N GLY A 19 -8.06 -10.42 15.82
CA GLY A 19 -8.02 -8.97 15.89
C GLY A 19 -9.37 -8.31 15.63
N ASP A 20 -10.48 -8.91 16.10
CA ASP A 20 -11.84 -8.45 15.81
C ASP A 20 -12.01 -6.94 16.01
N ASN A 21 -12.88 -6.33 15.20
CA ASN A 21 -13.03 -4.88 15.21
C ASN A 21 -13.49 -4.37 16.59
N GLY A 22 -12.94 -3.24 17.01
CA GLY A 22 -13.05 -2.74 18.37
C GLY A 22 -11.65 -2.64 18.96
N ASP A 23 -11.51 -3.02 20.23
CA ASP A 23 -10.25 -2.92 20.97
C ASP A 23 -9.15 -3.84 20.43
N ASP A 24 -9.52 -4.95 19.76
CA ASP A 24 -8.58 -5.94 19.26
C ASP A 24 -8.10 -5.71 17.82
N ARG A 25 -8.56 -4.64 17.14
CA ARG A 25 -8.23 -4.37 15.73
C ARG A 25 -6.73 -4.49 15.41
N TYR A 26 -5.89 -4.09 16.37
CA TYR A 26 -4.42 -4.05 16.24
C TYR A 26 -3.70 -5.17 17.01
N ASN A 27 -4.43 -6.03 17.71
CA ASN A 27 -3.87 -7.09 18.56
C ASN A 27 -3.81 -8.46 17.85
N GLY A 28 -4.52 -8.62 16.73
CA GLY A 28 -4.54 -9.86 15.96
C GLY A 28 -3.23 -10.19 15.25
N VAL A 29 -3.18 -11.35 14.61
CA VAL A 29 -1.96 -11.84 13.91
C VAL A 29 -1.67 -11.10 12.61
N CYS A 30 -2.65 -10.42 12.03
CA CYS A 30 -2.57 -9.72 10.75
C CYS A 30 -2.78 -8.20 10.89
N ASP A 31 -2.15 -7.44 9.99
CA ASP A 31 -2.39 -6.02 9.82
C ASP A 31 -3.73 -5.75 9.11
N LYS A 32 -4.74 -5.30 9.85
CA LYS A 32 -6.08 -4.98 9.31
C LYS A 32 -6.15 -3.66 8.55
N ASP A 33 -5.28 -2.70 8.82
CA ASP A 33 -5.29 -1.40 8.13
C ASP A 33 -4.54 -1.52 6.81
N GLY A 34 -3.39 -2.19 6.83
CA GLY A 34 -2.48 -2.27 5.71
C GLY A 34 -1.62 -1.02 5.54
N CYS A 35 -0.65 -1.11 4.65
CA CYS A 35 0.01 0.04 4.05
C CYS A 35 -0.64 0.33 2.69
N ASP A 36 -1.55 1.30 2.66
CA ASP A 36 -2.31 1.67 1.47
C ASP A 36 -1.60 2.74 0.64
N TYR A 37 -1.76 2.66 -0.68
CA TYR A 37 -1.43 3.74 -1.59
C TYR A 37 -2.70 4.13 -2.35
N ALA A 38 -3.48 5.04 -1.75
CA ALA A 38 -4.70 5.55 -2.33
C ALA A 38 -4.47 7.00 -2.77
N ILE A 39 -4.43 7.23 -4.09
CA ILE A 39 -3.95 8.49 -4.68
C ILE A 39 -4.74 9.72 -4.20
N TYR A 40 -6.07 9.60 -4.12
CA TYR A 40 -6.92 10.65 -3.57
C TYR A 40 -6.62 10.92 -2.08
N ARG A 41 -6.44 9.85 -1.29
CA ARG A 41 -6.06 9.95 0.14
C ARG A 41 -4.67 10.56 0.30
N ASN A 42 -3.77 10.34 -0.66
CA ASN A 42 -2.42 10.90 -0.72
C ASN A 42 -2.36 12.35 -1.26
N GLY A 43 -3.50 13.05 -1.34
CA GLY A 43 -3.54 14.47 -1.66
C GLY A 43 -3.59 14.82 -3.15
N VAL A 44 -3.74 13.82 -4.05
CA VAL A 44 -3.86 14.05 -5.51
C VAL A 44 -5.26 13.65 -5.96
N GLN A 45 -6.17 14.61 -5.91
CA GLN A 45 -7.61 14.37 -6.05
C GLN A 45 -8.11 14.35 -7.50
N ASP A 46 -7.29 14.77 -8.46
CA ASP A 46 -7.58 14.89 -9.88
C ASP A 46 -6.89 13.80 -10.73
N PHE A 47 -6.29 12.79 -10.09
CA PHE A 47 -5.54 11.76 -10.82
C PHE A 47 -6.41 10.61 -11.32
N TYR A 48 -7.32 10.06 -10.50
CA TYR A 48 -8.16 8.91 -10.87
C TYR A 48 -9.64 9.23 -10.71
N GLY A 49 -10.39 9.12 -11.79
CA GLY A 49 -11.83 9.36 -11.80
C GLY A 49 -12.39 9.67 -13.20
N PRO A 50 -13.69 9.95 -13.32
CA PRO A 50 -14.33 10.22 -14.60
C PRO A 50 -13.72 11.46 -15.28
N GLY A 51 -13.05 11.29 -16.42
CA GLY A 51 -12.40 12.39 -17.17
C GLY A 51 -11.08 12.91 -16.57
N MET A 52 -10.53 12.24 -15.55
CA MET A 52 -9.26 12.60 -14.91
C MET A 52 -8.04 12.03 -15.65
N THR A 53 -6.82 12.27 -15.12
CA THR A 53 -5.55 11.78 -15.69
C THR A 53 -5.60 10.29 -16.04
N VAL A 54 -6.02 9.46 -15.10
CA VAL A 54 -6.46 8.09 -15.31
C VAL A 54 -7.99 8.11 -15.35
N ASN A 55 -8.52 8.10 -16.57
CA ASN A 55 -9.94 8.29 -16.81
C ASN A 55 -10.72 7.00 -16.56
N SER A 56 -11.54 6.96 -15.51
CA SER A 56 -12.34 5.77 -15.18
C SER A 56 -13.53 5.53 -16.11
N ASN A 57 -13.82 6.42 -17.08
CA ASN A 57 -14.86 6.21 -18.11
C ASN A 57 -14.38 5.32 -19.27
N SER A 58 -13.16 4.83 -19.24
CA SER A 58 -12.58 4.00 -20.30
C SER A 58 -11.74 2.88 -19.71
N VAL A 59 -11.44 1.86 -20.51
CA VAL A 59 -10.59 0.74 -20.08
C VAL A 59 -9.22 1.27 -19.67
N ILE A 60 -8.71 0.73 -18.56
CA ILE A 60 -7.40 1.05 -17.99
C ILE A 60 -6.65 -0.27 -17.85
N THR A 61 -5.41 -0.31 -18.32
CA THR A 61 -4.46 -1.36 -17.95
C THR A 61 -3.73 -0.91 -16.69
N ILE A 62 -3.73 -1.76 -15.66
CA ILE A 62 -3.06 -1.51 -14.39
C ILE A 62 -1.87 -2.47 -14.28
N ILE A 63 -0.67 -1.92 -14.21
CA ILE A 63 0.58 -2.67 -14.05
C ILE A 63 1.01 -2.51 -12.59
N THR A 64 1.25 -3.63 -11.92
CA THR A 64 1.83 -3.66 -10.58
C THR A 64 3.14 -4.43 -10.63
N GLN A 65 4.22 -3.80 -10.21
CA GLN A 65 5.56 -4.40 -10.17
C GLN A 65 5.92 -4.71 -8.72
N PHE A 66 6.40 -5.92 -8.48
CA PHE A 66 6.91 -6.37 -7.19
C PHE A 66 8.43 -6.44 -7.29
N ILE A 67 9.09 -5.45 -6.71
CA ILE A 67 10.54 -5.27 -6.83
C ILE A 67 11.19 -5.85 -5.58
N THR A 68 12.19 -6.69 -5.78
CA THR A 68 12.97 -7.30 -4.71
C THR A 68 14.25 -6.50 -4.44
N SER A 69 14.80 -6.67 -3.24
CA SER A 69 15.99 -5.92 -2.77
C SER A 69 17.23 -6.06 -3.65
N ASP A 70 17.36 -7.18 -4.36
CA ASP A 70 18.50 -7.50 -5.22
C ASP A 70 18.11 -7.75 -6.69
N GLY A 71 16.82 -7.55 -7.04
CA GLY A 71 16.29 -7.79 -8.38
C GLY A 71 16.19 -9.27 -8.78
N SER A 72 16.38 -10.21 -7.84
CA SER A 72 16.19 -11.64 -8.06
C SER A 72 14.82 -12.13 -7.55
N ASP A 73 14.40 -13.30 -8.01
CA ASP A 73 13.18 -13.97 -7.54
C ASP A 73 13.27 -14.44 -6.06
N SER A 74 14.49 -14.47 -5.49
CA SER A 74 14.75 -14.87 -4.10
C SER A 74 14.99 -13.71 -3.13
N GLY A 75 15.11 -12.48 -3.63
CA GLY A 75 15.27 -11.30 -2.78
C GLY A 75 13.99 -10.97 -2.03
N SER A 76 14.11 -10.30 -0.87
CA SER A 76 12.93 -9.84 -0.15
C SER A 76 12.21 -8.74 -0.94
N LEU A 77 10.88 -8.70 -0.85
CA LEU A 77 10.10 -7.62 -1.46
C LEU A 77 10.47 -6.28 -0.81
N SER A 78 10.81 -5.29 -1.64
CA SER A 78 11.31 -3.97 -1.21
C SER A 78 10.42 -2.81 -1.68
N GLU A 79 9.75 -2.96 -2.82
CA GLU A 79 8.88 -1.93 -3.39
C GLU A 79 7.71 -2.56 -4.16
N VAL A 80 6.50 -2.03 -3.98
CA VAL A 80 5.37 -2.29 -4.87
C VAL A 80 5.07 -1.03 -5.67
N ARG A 81 5.36 -1.07 -6.97
CA ARG A 81 5.20 0.07 -7.89
C ARG A 81 3.94 -0.08 -8.75
N ARG A 82 3.34 1.05 -9.11
CA ARG A 82 2.13 1.14 -9.93
C ARG A 82 2.38 1.94 -11.20
N ILE A 83 1.91 1.43 -12.33
CA ILE A 83 1.87 2.15 -13.62
C ILE A 83 0.49 1.91 -14.25
N TYR A 84 -0.02 2.88 -14.99
CA TYR A 84 -1.25 2.75 -15.77
C TYR A 84 -0.95 2.87 -17.26
N VAL A 85 -1.71 2.17 -18.09
CA VAL A 85 -1.72 2.39 -19.54
C VAL A 85 -3.15 2.61 -20.00
N GLN A 86 -3.40 3.73 -20.67
CA GLN A 86 -4.72 4.10 -21.18
C GLN A 86 -4.60 4.85 -22.51
N GLY A 87 -5.40 4.48 -23.51
CA GLY A 87 -5.35 5.11 -24.83
C GLY A 87 -3.99 4.99 -25.54
N GLY A 88 -3.22 3.94 -25.23
CA GLY A 88 -1.85 3.75 -25.72
C GLY A 88 -0.79 4.60 -25.02
N GLN A 89 -1.15 5.37 -24.00
CA GLN A 89 -0.23 6.20 -23.21
C GLN A 89 0.11 5.53 -21.88
N THR A 90 1.39 5.55 -21.52
CA THR A 90 1.88 5.15 -20.19
C THR A 90 1.75 6.33 -19.23
N ILE A 91 1.15 6.09 -18.07
CA ILE A 91 0.88 7.08 -17.02
C ILE A 91 1.53 6.57 -15.73
N GLN A 92 2.51 7.33 -15.21
CA GLN A 92 3.16 7.02 -13.93
C GLN A 92 2.21 7.27 -12.75
N ASN A 93 2.43 6.60 -11.63
CA ASN A 93 1.66 6.84 -10.42
C ASN A 93 1.86 8.29 -9.95
N ALA A 94 0.81 8.92 -9.43
CA ALA A 94 0.96 10.22 -8.78
C ALA A 94 1.66 10.07 -7.44
N ALA A 95 2.62 10.95 -7.17
CA ALA A 95 3.31 11.02 -5.89
C ALA A 95 2.42 11.63 -4.78
N VAL A 96 2.72 11.33 -3.53
CA VAL A 96 2.10 11.97 -2.36
C VAL A 96 2.23 13.48 -2.43
N ASN A 97 1.17 14.20 -2.09
CA ASN A 97 1.09 15.65 -2.17
C ASN A 97 0.59 16.27 -0.85
N PHE A 98 1.43 16.19 0.18
CA PHE A 98 1.23 16.86 1.45
C PHE A 98 2.45 17.70 1.84
N ALA A 99 2.21 18.87 2.43
CA ALA A 99 3.29 19.70 2.92
C ALA A 99 4.04 18.96 4.05
N GLY A 100 5.37 18.84 3.91
CA GLY A 100 6.21 18.18 4.90
C GLY A 100 6.25 16.66 4.83
N VAL A 101 5.65 16.04 3.79
CA VAL A 101 5.74 14.60 3.52
C VAL A 101 6.54 14.40 2.23
N THR A 102 7.40 13.39 2.22
CA THR A 102 8.17 12.99 1.04
C THR A 102 7.23 12.58 -0.10
N ALA A 103 7.53 13.01 -1.32
CA ALA A 103 6.77 12.70 -2.53
C ALA A 103 7.04 11.26 -3.02
N HIS A 104 6.68 10.26 -2.22
CA HIS A 104 6.69 8.84 -2.61
C HIS A 104 5.67 8.59 -3.72
N ASP A 105 5.96 7.71 -4.67
CA ASP A 105 5.05 7.28 -5.74
C ASP A 105 4.78 5.76 -5.74
N SER A 106 5.29 5.05 -4.73
CA SER A 106 5.18 3.60 -4.57
C SER A 106 5.07 3.19 -3.10
N ILE A 107 4.72 1.93 -2.86
CA ILE A 107 4.71 1.36 -1.50
C ILE A 107 6.11 0.86 -1.19
N THR A 108 6.77 1.51 -0.22
CA THR A 108 8.03 1.10 0.40
C THR A 108 7.86 1.15 1.91
N SER A 109 8.74 0.48 2.68
CA SER A 109 8.69 0.59 4.15
C SER A 109 8.82 2.05 4.64
N ALA A 110 9.62 2.87 3.95
CA ALA A 110 9.77 4.29 4.27
C ALA A 110 8.46 5.07 4.05
N TYR A 111 7.80 4.84 2.90
CA TYR A 111 6.48 5.42 2.63
C TYR A 111 5.46 5.02 3.70
N CYS A 112 5.38 3.73 4.03
CA CYS A 112 4.41 3.22 5.01
C CYS A 112 4.56 3.89 6.36
N SER A 113 5.77 3.94 6.92
CA SER A 113 5.97 4.54 8.24
C SER A 113 5.77 6.07 8.23
N GLU A 114 6.19 6.76 7.17
CA GLU A 114 6.01 8.21 7.05
C GLU A 114 4.53 8.58 6.91
N ILE A 115 3.78 7.89 6.04
CA ILE A 115 2.37 8.21 5.80
C ILE A 115 1.47 7.83 6.99
N LYS A 116 1.78 6.73 7.69
CA LYS A 116 1.10 6.35 8.93
C LYS A 116 1.33 7.39 10.03
N THR A 117 2.57 7.84 10.18
CA THR A 117 2.91 8.94 11.10
C THR A 117 2.15 10.22 10.75
N PHE A 118 2.10 10.59 9.47
CA PHE A 118 1.39 11.77 9.01
C PHE A 118 -0.13 11.72 9.31
N PHE A 119 -0.77 10.57 9.11
CA PHE A 119 -2.20 10.41 9.39
C PHE A 119 -2.53 10.13 10.86
N GLY A 120 -1.52 9.86 11.70
CA GLY A 120 -1.73 9.44 13.09
C GLY A 120 -2.28 8.02 13.22
N ASP A 121 -2.07 7.20 12.20
CA ASP A 121 -2.48 5.80 12.17
C ASP A 121 -1.44 4.94 12.90
N TYR A 122 -1.89 3.87 13.56
CA TYR A 122 -0.97 2.85 14.09
C TYR A 122 -0.26 2.11 12.94
N ASP A 123 1.08 1.99 13.02
CA ASP A 123 1.87 1.28 12.02
C ASP A 123 1.86 -0.24 12.28
N GLY A 124 0.66 -0.84 12.13
CA GLY A 124 0.47 -2.29 12.19
C GLY A 124 1.24 -3.03 11.10
N HIS A 125 1.45 -2.39 9.95
CA HIS A 125 2.21 -2.93 8.84
C HIS A 125 3.65 -3.25 9.25
N ALA A 126 4.36 -2.28 9.83
CA ALA A 126 5.72 -2.50 10.35
C ALA A 126 5.73 -3.49 11.52
N ALA A 127 4.75 -3.42 12.42
CA ALA A 127 4.63 -4.35 13.55
C ALA A 127 4.43 -5.81 13.12
N LYS A 128 3.97 -6.04 11.88
CA LYS A 128 3.79 -7.37 11.29
C LYS A 128 4.85 -7.75 10.25
N GLY A 129 6.03 -7.11 10.26
CA GLY A 129 7.15 -7.45 9.38
C GLY A 129 7.22 -6.67 8.07
N GLY A 130 6.21 -5.84 7.78
CA GLY A 130 6.19 -4.96 6.63
C GLY A 130 6.28 -5.70 5.29
N LEU A 131 7.00 -5.14 4.33
CA LEU A 131 7.15 -5.75 3.00
C LEU A 131 8.00 -7.02 2.99
N SER A 132 8.81 -7.26 4.03
CA SER A 132 9.67 -8.44 4.13
C SER A 132 9.04 -9.60 4.91
N SER A 133 7.80 -9.42 5.36
CA SER A 133 6.99 -10.46 6.02
C SER A 133 6.70 -11.64 5.10
#